data_AF-A0A4W4H8G0-F1
#
_entry.id   AF-A0A4W4H8G0-F1
#
_cell.length_a   1.000
_cell.length_b   1.000
_cell.length_c   1.000
_cell.angle_alpha   90.00
_cell.angle_beta   90.00
_cell.angle_gamma   90.00
#
_symmetry.space_group_name_H-M   'P 1'
#
loop_
_entity.id
_entity.type
_entity.pdbx_description
1 polymer ?
#
loop_
_entity_poly.entity_id
_entity_poly.type
_entity_poly.pdbx_seq_one_letter_code
_entity_poly.pdbx_strand_id
1 'polypeptide(L)'
;MILYNGNQNYNPQTGIFTCSIPGVYYFVYHVHCKGANVWVALHKNNEPVMYTYDEYKKGFLDQASGSAVLPLRSGNTVHIQLPSDQAAGLYAGQYVHSSFSGYLLYPL
;
A
#
# COMPACT_ATOMS: atom_id res chain seq x y z
N MET A 1 7.87 -3.80 -9.99
CA MET A 1 7.38 -3.92 -11.37
C MET A 1 6.01 -3.25 -11.47
N ILE A 2 5.60 -2.77 -12.64
CA ILE A 2 4.24 -2.26 -12.86
C ILE A 2 3.41 -3.35 -13.54
N LEU A 3 2.34 -3.80 -12.89
CA LEU A 3 1.37 -4.73 -13.49
C LEU A 3 0.35 -3.97 -14.34
N TYR A 4 -0.23 -2.90 -13.79
CA TYR A 4 -1.16 -2.01 -14.49
C TYR A 4 -1.02 -0.57 -13.97
N ASN A 5 -0.92 0.40 -14.86
CA ASN A 5 -0.92 1.82 -14.54
C ASN A 5 -1.39 2.66 -15.75
N GLY A 6 -2.48 2.25 -16.40
CA GLY A 6 -2.92 2.84 -17.68
C GLY A 6 -3.22 4.35 -17.59
N ASN A 7 -3.81 4.81 -16.50
CA ASN A 7 -4.12 6.23 -16.27
C ASN A 7 -2.94 7.05 -15.73
N GLN A 8 -1.80 6.39 -15.44
CA GLN A 8 -0.59 7.03 -14.92
C GLN A 8 -0.81 7.83 -13.63
N ASN A 9 -1.84 7.50 -12.85
CA ASN A 9 -2.12 8.16 -11.57
C ASN A 9 -1.19 7.70 -10.45
N TYR A 10 -0.59 6.51 -10.59
CA TYR A 10 0.48 6.06 -9.71
C TYR A 10 1.83 6.48 -10.29
N ASN A 11 2.65 7.18 -9.50
CA ASN A 11 4.02 7.52 -9.88
C ASN A 11 4.99 6.45 -9.33
N PRO A 12 5.63 5.64 -10.20
CA PRO A 12 6.53 4.57 -9.76
C PRO A 12 7.82 5.06 -9.09
N GLN A 13 8.22 6.33 -9.32
CA GLN A 13 9.42 6.90 -8.70
C GLN A 13 9.18 7.32 -7.25
N THR A 14 7.96 7.75 -6.93
CA THR A 14 7.60 8.22 -5.57
C THR A 14 6.78 7.21 -4.78
N GLY A 15 6.15 6.24 -5.45
CA GLY A 15 5.23 5.29 -4.83
C GLY A 15 3.85 5.88 -4.50
N ILE A 16 3.53 7.07 -5.02
CA ILE A 16 2.32 7.83 -4.68
C ILE A 16 1.29 7.72 -5.79
N PHE A 17 0.07 7.33 -5.43
CA PHE A 17 -1.13 7.52 -6.25
C PHE A 17 -1.70 8.92 -6.03
N THR A 18 -2.00 9.64 -7.10
CA THR A 18 -2.67 10.96 -7.08
C THR A 18 -3.99 10.88 -7.81
N CYS A 19 -5.08 11.15 -7.10
CA CYS A 19 -6.44 11.11 -7.61
C CYS A 19 -6.67 12.18 -8.69
N SER A 20 -7.07 11.77 -9.90
CA SER A 20 -7.51 12.68 -10.97
C SER A 20 -9.04 12.78 -11.07
N ILE A 21 -9.76 11.70 -10.77
CA ILE A 21 -11.22 11.61 -10.87
C ILE A 21 -11.80 11.53 -9.44
N PRO A 22 -12.55 12.54 -8.96
CA PRO A 22 -13.22 12.44 -7.67
C PRO A 22 -14.13 11.21 -7.60
N GLY A 23 -14.11 10.51 -6.46
CA GLY A 23 -14.82 9.25 -6.36
C GLY A 23 -14.56 8.47 -5.08
N VAL A 24 -15.21 7.32 -4.98
CA VAL A 24 -14.94 6.29 -3.97
C VAL A 24 -13.99 5.27 -4.56
N TYR A 25 -12.86 5.05 -3.90
CA TYR A 25 -11.80 4.15 -4.35
C TYR A 25 -11.64 2.97 -3.41
N TYR A 26 -11.29 1.80 -3.95
CA TYR A 26 -10.81 0.67 -3.17
C TYR A 26 -9.29 0.59 -3.30
N PHE A 27 -8.60 0.46 -2.18
CA PHE A 27 -7.16 0.22 -2.12
C PHE A 27 -6.90 -1.07 -1.36
N VAL A 28 -5.93 -1.85 -1.83
CA VAL A 28 -5.50 -3.11 -1.23
C VAL A 28 -3.99 -3.25 -1.33
N TYR A 29 -3.38 -3.80 -0.30
CA TYR A 29 -1.97 -4.15 -0.28
C TYR A 29 -1.77 -5.53 0.31
N HIS A 30 -0.74 -6.21 -0.19
CA HIS A 30 -0.25 -7.49 0.31
C HIS A 30 1.24 -7.33 0.56
N VAL A 31 1.70 -7.55 1.78
CA VAL A 31 3.11 -7.46 2.15
C VAL A 31 3.59 -8.78 2.73
N HIS A 32 4.80 -9.18 2.34
CA HIS A 32 5.49 -10.29 2.95
C HIS A 32 6.37 -9.82 4.11
N CYS A 33 6.36 -10.57 5.22
CA CYS A 33 7.09 -10.28 6.45
C CYS A 33 8.29 -11.23 6.58
N LYS A 34 9.53 -10.71 6.57
CA LYS A 34 10.75 -11.52 6.67
C LYS A 34 11.88 -10.76 7.37
N GLY A 35 12.54 -11.41 8.32
CA GLY A 35 13.76 -10.92 8.97
C GLY A 35 13.50 -10.03 10.18
N ALA A 36 12.42 -9.27 10.18
CA ALA A 36 11.90 -8.47 11.29
C ALA A 36 10.37 -8.37 11.17
N ASN A 37 9.70 -7.89 12.22
CA ASN A 37 8.27 -7.59 12.18
C ASN A 37 7.99 -6.53 11.12
N VAL A 38 6.77 -6.50 10.58
CA VAL A 38 6.35 -5.50 9.60
C VAL A 38 5.20 -4.67 10.16
N TRP A 39 5.35 -3.36 10.08
CA TRP A 39 4.30 -2.39 10.36
C TRP A 39 4.13 -1.48 9.15
N VAL A 40 2.95 -1.54 8.52
CA VAL A 40 2.62 -0.72 7.36
C VAL A 40 1.43 0.18 7.65
N ALA A 41 1.45 1.38 7.09
CA ALA A 41 0.35 2.31 7.11
C ALA A 41 -0.10 2.62 5.68
N LEU A 42 -1.42 2.62 5.45
CA LEU A 42 -2.03 3.26 4.29
C LEU A 42 -2.25 4.73 4.63
N HIS A 43 -1.65 5.62 3.86
CA HIS A 43 -1.77 7.06 4.04
C HIS A 43 -2.75 7.65 3.02
N LYS A 44 -3.53 8.64 3.46
CA LYS A 44 -4.28 9.58 2.61
C LYS A 44 -3.83 10.99 2.94
N ASN A 45 -3.33 11.74 1.95
CA ASN A 45 -2.83 13.12 2.15
C ASN A 45 -1.79 13.23 3.30
N ASN A 46 -0.83 12.30 3.34
CA ASN A 46 0.20 12.14 4.38
C ASN A 46 -0.32 11.74 5.78
N GLU A 47 -1.63 11.64 5.99
CA GLU A 47 -2.19 11.14 7.24
C GLU A 47 -2.46 9.63 7.16
N PRO A 48 -2.02 8.82 8.16
CA PRO A 48 -2.31 7.40 8.19
C PRO A 48 -3.80 7.16 8.45
N VAL A 49 -4.45 6.39 7.59
CA VAL A 49 -5.89 6.05 7.70
C VAL A 49 -6.13 4.59 8.09
N MET A 50 -5.13 3.73 7.95
CA MET A 50 -5.20 2.33 8.34
C MET A 50 -3.79 1.80 8.61
N TYR A 51 -3.66 0.96 9.64
CA TYR A 51 -2.43 0.25 9.98
C TYR A 51 -2.62 -1.25 9.81
N THR A 52 -1.56 -1.96 9.46
CA THR A 52 -1.47 -3.42 9.52
C THR A 52 -0.12 -3.79 10.12
N TYR A 53 -0.14 -4.71 11.08
CA TYR A 53 1.04 -5.20 11.78
C TYR A 53 1.10 -6.72 11.68
N ASP A 54 2.30 -7.26 11.51
CA ASP A 54 2.54 -8.69 11.51
C ASP A 54 3.92 -9.03 12.09
N GLU A 55 3.99 -10.12 12.84
CA GLU A 55 5.17 -10.54 13.59
C GLU A 55 5.97 -11.57 12.81
N TYR A 56 7.27 -11.32 12.65
CA TYR A 56 8.15 -12.28 12.02
C TYR A 56 8.57 -13.37 13.00
N LYS A 57 8.16 -14.61 12.74
CA LYS A 57 8.70 -15.78 13.41
C LYS A 57 10.00 -16.21 12.72
N LYS A 58 11.11 -16.24 13.48
CA LYS A 58 12.45 -16.59 12.95
C LYS A 58 12.43 -17.88 12.10
N GLY A 59 12.79 -17.75 10.84
CA GLY A 59 12.86 -18.84 9.86
C GLY A 59 11.60 -19.05 9.03
N PHE A 60 10.50 -18.35 9.32
CA PHE A 60 9.22 -18.49 8.65
C PHE A 60 8.82 -17.19 7.98
N LEU A 61 8.59 -17.24 6.66
CA LEU A 61 8.00 -16.13 5.91
C LEU A 61 6.52 -16.03 6.27
N ASP A 62 6.04 -14.82 6.55
CA ASP A 62 4.61 -14.55 6.72
C ASP A 62 4.07 -13.57 5.67
N GLN A 63 2.76 -13.38 5.64
CA GLN A 63 2.07 -12.48 4.72
C GLN A 63 0.91 -11.77 5.41
N ALA A 64 0.93 -10.44 5.38
CA ALA A 64 -0.14 -9.60 5.89
C ALA A 64 -0.74 -8.73 4.79
N SER A 65 -2.06 -8.53 4.84
CA SER A 65 -2.79 -7.72 3.86
C SER A 65 -3.76 -6.78 4.55
N GLY A 66 -4.01 -5.65 3.91
CA GLY A 66 -5.03 -4.69 4.33
C GLY A 66 -5.73 -4.11 3.12
N SER A 67 -6.97 -3.65 3.33
CA SER A 67 -7.72 -2.96 2.28
C SER A 67 -8.69 -1.94 2.87
N ALA A 68 -8.92 -0.85 2.15
CA ALA A 68 -9.82 0.22 2.59
C ALA A 68 -10.60 0.81 1.41
N VAL A 69 -11.83 1.25 1.70
CA VAL A 69 -12.63 2.07 0.79
C VAL A 69 -12.49 3.53 1.22
N LEU A 70 -11.99 4.39 0.33
CA LEU A 70 -11.67 5.78 0.63
C LEU A 70 -12.37 6.73 -0.35
N PRO A 71 -13.12 7.74 0.13
CA PRO A 71 -13.55 8.84 -0.72
C PRO A 71 -12.36 9.77 -1.00
N LEU A 72 -12.11 10.04 -2.28
CA LEU A 72 -11.03 10.90 -2.74
C LEU A 72 -11.58 12.07 -3.56
N ARG A 73 -10.94 13.23 -3.39
CA ARG A 73 -11.09 14.39 -4.27
C ARG A 73 -9.88 14.49 -5.20
N SER A 74 -10.04 15.21 -6.31
CA SER A 74 -8.91 15.52 -7.20
C SER A 74 -7.74 16.12 -6.41
N GLY A 75 -6.53 15.63 -6.67
CA GLY A 75 -5.31 15.99 -5.97
C GLY A 75 -5.06 15.26 -4.64
N ASN A 76 -6.02 14.49 -4.11
CA ASN A 76 -5.73 13.64 -2.95
C ASN A 76 -4.70 12.56 -3.29
N THR A 77 -3.81 12.29 -2.35
CA THR A 77 -2.74 11.30 -2.51
C THR A 77 -2.97 10.07 -1.64
N VAL A 78 -2.55 8.91 -2.13
CA VAL A 78 -2.59 7.63 -1.39
C VAL A 78 -1.28 6.87 -1.61
N HIS A 79 -0.70 6.34 -0.54
CA HIS A 79 0.52 5.52 -0.59
C HIS A 79 0.63 4.60 0.63
N ILE A 80 1.55 3.64 0.57
CA ILE A 80 1.95 2.80 1.70
C ILE A 80 3.27 3.33 2.27
N GLN A 81 3.38 3.37 3.59
CA GLN A 81 4.61 3.75 4.28
C GLN A 81 4.88 2.83 5.48
N LEU A 82 6.15 2.60 5.79
CA LEU A 82 6.58 2.00 7.05
C LEU A 82 6.67 3.11 8.10
N PRO A 83 5.90 3.07 9.20
CA PRO A 83 5.91 4.16 10.18
C PRO A 83 7.19 4.22 11.03
N SER A 84 7.93 3.11 11.12
CA SER A 84 9.14 3.01 11.96
C SER A 84 10.10 1.96 11.43
N ASP A 85 11.41 2.23 11.56
CA ASP A 85 12.49 1.28 11.25
C ASP A 85 12.50 0.06 12.20
N GLN A 86 11.85 0.15 13.37
CA GLN A 86 11.77 -0.97 14.33
C GLN A 86 10.93 -2.14 13.81
N ALA A 87 10.04 -1.90 12.84
CA ALA A 87 9.17 -2.90 12.23
C ALA A 87 9.18 -2.76 10.70
N ALA A 88 10.38 -2.72 10.12
CA ALA A 88 10.61 -2.55 8.69
C ALA A 88 10.85 -3.87 7.92
N GLY A 89 10.29 -4.98 8.39
CA GLY A 89 10.46 -6.33 7.83
C GLY A 89 9.76 -6.61 6.49
N LEU A 90 9.38 -5.57 5.73
CA LEU A 90 8.74 -5.72 4.42
C LEU A 90 9.72 -6.37 3.44
N TYR A 91 9.28 -7.48 2.84
CA TYR A 91 10.10 -8.26 1.92
C TYR A 91 9.49 -8.34 0.52
N ALA A 92 10.35 -8.30 -0.50
CA ALA A 92 10.01 -8.63 -1.87
C ALA A 92 11.21 -9.28 -2.56
N GLY A 93 10.94 -10.18 -3.50
CA GLY A 93 11.93 -10.89 -4.29
C GLY A 93 11.37 -11.33 -5.64
N GLN A 94 12.20 -12.04 -6.43
CA GLN A 94 11.85 -12.46 -7.79
C GLN A 94 10.58 -13.31 -7.88
N TYR A 95 10.30 -14.12 -6.85
CA TYR A 95 9.14 -15.03 -6.79
C TYR A 95 8.24 -14.77 -5.57
N VAL A 96 8.46 -13.66 -4.87
CA VAL A 96 7.76 -13.28 -3.64
C VAL A 96 7.41 -11.80 -3.75
N HIS A 97 6.16 -11.49 -4.07
CA HIS A 97 5.77 -10.14 -4.44
C HIS A 97 4.95 -9.48 -3.33
N SER A 98 5.49 -8.42 -2.74
CA SER A 98 4.66 -7.45 -2.03
C SER A 98 4.04 -6.49 -3.04
N SER A 99 2.73 -6.27 -2.96
CA SER A 99 1.97 -5.50 -3.94
C SER A 99 1.10 -4.42 -3.29
N PHE A 100 0.81 -3.39 -4.07
CA PHE A 100 -0.16 -2.35 -3.75
C PHE A 100 -1.01 -2.12 -5.00
N SER A 101 -2.32 -2.01 -4.83
CA SER A 101 -3.28 -1.83 -5.92
C SER A 101 -4.43 -0.95 -5.47
N GLY A 102 -5.04 -0.24 -6.42
CA GLY A 102 -6.24 0.52 -6.16
C GLY A 102 -6.98 0.90 -7.44
N TYR A 103 -8.29 1.08 -7.32
CA TYR A 103 -9.16 1.41 -8.45
C TYR A 103 -10.40 2.19 -7.99
N LEU A 104 -10.98 2.95 -8.91
CA LEU A 104 -12.23 3.67 -8.72
C LEU A 104 -13.39 2.68 -8.66
N LEU A 105 -14.20 2.74 -7.60
CA LEU A 105 -15.46 2.00 -7.49
C LEU A 105 -16.61 2.80 -8.08
N TYR A 106 -16.77 4.04 -7.62
CA TYR A 106 -17.88 4.91 -8.01
C TYR A 106 -17.37 6.33 -8.23
N PRO A 107 -17.54 6.94 -9.42
CA PRO A 107 -17.27 8.36 -9.61
C PRO A 107 -18.25 9.20 -8.79
N LEU A 108 -17.79 10.36 -8.31
CA LEU A 108 -18.61 11.39 -7.67
C LEU A 108 -18.98 12.51 -8.64
#